data_AF-A0A958J4Y8-F1
#
_entry.id   AF-A0A958J4Y8-F1
#
_cell.length_a   1.000
_cell.length_b   1.000
_cell.length_c   1.000
_cell.angle_alpha   90.00
_cell.angle_beta   90.00
_cell.angle_gamma   90.00
#
_symmetry.space_group_name_H-M   'P 1'
#
loop_
_entity.id
_entity.type
_entity.pdbx_description
1 polymer ?
#
loop_
_entity_poly.entity_id
_entity_poly.type
_entity_poly.pdbx_seq_one_letter_code
_entity_poly.pdbx_strand_id
1 'polypeptide(L)'
;MKKTYQKPAISRRQMGITSKFGTPQTSGFQDNIEGIPVSELTAAYGSPLFVYSYPRLKEIFQNAYRAFSKRYPKVHFAWSYKTNYLQAVCRS
;
A
#
# COMPACT_ATOMS: atom_id res chain seq x y z
N MET A 1 -8.76 -6.71 51.39
CA MET A 1 -9.72 -5.59 51.28
C MET A 1 -10.61 -5.82 50.06
N LYS A 2 -11.95 -5.78 50.24
CA LYS A 2 -12.92 -6.05 49.16
C LYS A 2 -12.95 -4.85 48.22
N LYS A 3 -12.75 -5.06 46.91
CA LYS A 3 -12.82 -3.97 45.91
C LYS A 3 -14.27 -3.48 45.82
N THR A 4 -14.45 -2.15 45.86
CA THR A 4 -15.76 -1.53 45.69
C THR A 4 -16.29 -1.84 44.30
N TYR A 5 -17.50 -2.40 44.24
CA TYR A 5 -18.14 -2.74 42.97
C TYR A 5 -18.47 -1.47 42.20
N GLN A 6 -18.09 -1.43 40.92
CA GLN A 6 -18.40 -0.32 40.01
C GLN A 6 -19.31 -0.86 38.89
N LYS A 7 -20.48 -0.25 38.73
CA LYS A 7 -21.48 -0.66 37.74
C LYS A 7 -20.92 -0.48 36.31
N PRO A 8 -21.10 -1.45 35.40
CA PRO A 8 -20.67 -1.29 34.02
C PRO A 8 -21.46 -0.16 33.34
N ALA A 9 -20.75 0.73 32.65
CA ALA A 9 -21.32 1.82 31.86
C ALA A 9 -21.16 1.51 30.37
N ILE A 10 -22.24 1.66 29.60
CA ILE A 10 -22.21 1.53 28.14
C ILE A 10 -21.93 2.92 27.57
N SER A 11 -20.72 3.14 27.09
CA SER A 11 -20.37 4.35 26.33
C SER A 11 -20.60 4.10 24.84
N ARG A 12 -21.39 4.95 24.18
CA ARG A 12 -21.52 4.93 22.71
C ARG A 12 -20.16 5.28 22.10
N ARG A 13 -19.47 4.29 21.51
CA ARG A 13 -18.29 4.57 20.69
C ARG A 13 -18.75 5.12 19.35
N GLN A 14 -18.48 6.41 19.13
CA GLN A 14 -18.63 7.02 17.83
C GLN A 14 -17.47 6.50 16.97
N MET A 15 -17.74 5.50 16.14
CA MET A 15 -16.79 5.15 15.09
C MET A 15 -16.60 6.42 14.25
N GLY A 16 -15.37 6.92 14.15
CA GLY A 16 -15.04 7.94 13.14
C GLY A 16 -15.39 7.42 11.74
N ILE A 17 -15.13 8.24 10.70
CA ILE A 17 -15.31 7.89 9.28
C ILE A 17 -14.42 6.68 8.95
N THR A 18 -14.89 5.50 9.32
CA THR A 18 -14.27 4.20 9.05
C THR A 18 -15.17 3.57 8.01
N SER A 19 -15.26 4.24 6.87
CA SER A 19 -15.74 3.62 5.65
C SER A 19 -14.88 2.37 5.40
N LYS A 20 -15.50 1.26 4.96
CA LYS A 20 -14.78 0.08 4.46
C LYS A 20 -13.79 0.45 3.34
N PHE A 21 -14.02 1.58 2.68
CA PHE A 21 -13.18 2.15 1.62
C PHE A 21 -12.13 3.15 2.15
N GLY A 22 -12.01 3.30 3.47
CA GLY A 22 -11.10 4.25 4.11
C GLY A 22 -11.44 5.71 3.81
N THR A 23 -10.51 6.60 4.16
CA THR A 23 -10.53 7.99 3.71
C THR A 23 -10.17 8.02 2.22
N PRO A 24 -10.95 8.68 1.34
CA PRO A 24 -10.59 8.83 -0.06
C PRO A 24 -9.21 9.48 -0.12
N GLN A 25 -8.26 8.78 -0.74
CA GLN A 25 -6.94 9.32 -1.00
C GLN A 25 -7.10 10.42 -2.04
N THR A 26 -6.87 11.67 -1.65
CA THR A 26 -6.67 12.74 -2.63
C THR A 26 -5.29 12.51 -3.24
N SER A 27 -5.22 11.89 -4.41
CA SER A 27 -3.98 11.90 -5.18
C SER A 27 -3.68 13.35 -5.56
N GLY A 28 -2.56 13.88 -5.08
CA GLY A 28 -2.08 15.19 -5.53
C GLY A 28 -1.88 15.21 -7.05
N PHE A 29 -1.90 16.40 -7.63
CA PHE A 29 -1.48 16.57 -9.02
C PHE A 29 -0.02 16.14 -9.17
N GLN A 30 0.26 15.34 -10.19
CA GLN A 30 1.61 14.84 -10.50
C GLN A 30 1.83 14.96 -12.02
N ASP A 31 2.80 15.79 -12.39
CA ASP A 31 3.21 16.09 -13.76
C ASP A 31 4.44 15.28 -14.21
N ASN A 32 5.12 14.61 -13.28
CA ASN A 32 6.34 13.86 -13.54
C ASN A 32 6.36 12.52 -12.79
N ILE A 33 6.83 11.46 -13.44
CA ILE A 33 7.02 10.13 -12.86
C ILE A 33 8.48 9.71 -13.08
N GLU A 34 9.27 9.60 -12.00
CA GLU A 34 10.69 9.21 -12.03
C GLU A 34 11.56 10.00 -13.03
N GLY A 35 11.33 11.30 -13.15
CA GLY A 35 12.05 12.18 -14.06
C GLY A 35 11.40 12.29 -15.44
N ILE A 36 10.43 11.43 -15.78
CA ILE A 36 9.74 11.45 -17.07
C ILE A 36 8.45 12.28 -16.98
N PRO A 37 8.27 13.33 -17.80
CA PRO A 37 7.03 14.09 -17.86
C PRO A 37 5.83 13.22 -18.26
N VAL A 38 4.70 13.40 -17.58
CA VAL A 38 3.44 12.69 -17.90
C VAL A 38 2.94 13.04 -19.32
N SER A 39 3.22 14.27 -19.79
CA SER A 39 2.91 14.70 -21.15
C SER A 39 3.64 13.89 -22.22
N GLU A 40 4.91 13.51 -21.96
CA GLU A 40 5.71 12.69 -22.88
C GLU A 40 5.17 11.26 -22.94
N LEU A 41 4.84 10.68 -21.78
CA LEU A 41 4.27 9.34 -21.69
C LEU A 41 2.91 9.25 -22.38
N THR A 42 2.05 10.24 -22.18
CA THR A 42 0.72 10.26 -22.81
C THR A 42 0.78 10.51 -24.31
N ALA A 43 1.75 11.31 -24.79
CA ALA A 43 1.99 11.48 -26.22
C ALA A 43 2.51 10.19 -26.88
N ALA A 44 3.39 9.43 -26.22
CA ALA A 44 3.98 8.21 -26.76
C ALA A 44 3.05 6.98 -26.69
N TYR A 45 2.28 6.83 -25.61
CA TYR A 45 1.51 5.60 -25.32
C TYR A 45 -0.01 5.81 -25.23
N GLY A 46 -0.50 7.04 -25.35
CA GLY A 46 -1.92 7.38 -25.27
C GLY A 46 -2.45 7.50 -23.84
N SER A 47 -3.78 7.69 -23.72
CA SER A 47 -4.50 7.81 -22.44
C SER A 47 -5.83 7.04 -22.52
N PRO A 48 -6.25 6.31 -21.46
CA PRO A 48 -5.61 6.18 -20.16
C PRO A 48 -4.37 5.27 -20.19
N LEU A 49 -3.34 5.64 -19.41
CA LEU A 49 -2.07 4.90 -19.32
C LEU A 49 -1.78 4.48 -17.88
N PHE A 50 -1.47 3.20 -17.70
CA PHE A 50 -0.95 2.67 -16.43
C PHE A 50 0.58 2.63 -16.46
N VAL A 51 1.22 3.23 -15.47
CA VAL A 51 2.68 3.31 -15.36
C VAL A 51 3.12 2.65 -14.06
N TYR A 52 4.12 1.78 -14.12
CA TYR A 52 4.69 1.09 -12.96
C TYR A 52 6.19 1.40 -12.86
N SER A 53 6.66 1.81 -11.67
CA SER A 53 8.09 1.94 -11.39
C SER A 53 8.66 0.62 -10.87
N TYR A 54 9.53 0.01 -11.68
CA TYR A 54 10.27 -1.18 -11.27
C TYR A 54 11.28 -0.91 -10.14
N PRO A 55 12.10 0.17 -10.18
CA PRO A 55 13.02 0.48 -9.08
C PRO A 55 12.29 0.62 -7.74
N ARG A 56 11.13 1.29 -7.74
CA ARG A 56 10.34 1.49 -6.53
C ARG A 56 9.75 0.19 -6.00
N LEU A 57 9.20 -0.66 -6.86
CA LEU A 57 8.68 -1.97 -6.46
C LEU A 57 9.78 -2.83 -5.81
N LYS A 58 10.99 -2.84 -6.40
CA LYS A 58 12.14 -3.56 -5.87
C LYS A 58 12.57 -3.02 -4.51
N GLU A 59 12.64 -1.70 -4.36
CA GLU A 59 12.99 -1.06 -3.09
C GLU A 59 11.99 -1.43 -1.98
N ILE A 60 10.68 -1.37 -2.28
CA ILE A 60 9.61 -1.74 -1.34
C ILE A 60 9.76 -3.20 -0.92
N PHE A 61 9.98 -4.11 -1.86
CA PHE A 61 10.20 -5.52 -1.56
C PHE A 61 11.44 -5.75 -0.69
N GLN A 62 12.57 -5.14 -1.03
CA GLN A 62 13.81 -5.27 -0.25
C GLN A 62 13.65 -4.75 1.18
N ASN A 63 12.99 -3.60 1.34
CA ASN A 63 12.71 -3.03 2.65
C ASN A 63 11.80 -3.95 3.48
N ALA A 64 10.75 -4.49 2.88
CA ALA A 64 9.88 -5.47 3.52
C ALA A 64 10.67 -6.73 3.92
N TYR A 65 11.41 -7.33 2.98
CA TYR A 65 12.19 -8.54 3.26
C TYR A 65 13.20 -8.32 4.40
N ARG A 66 13.96 -7.23 4.38
CA ARG A 66 14.92 -6.85 5.45
C ARG A 66 14.25 -6.71 6.82
N ALA A 67 13.05 -6.14 6.86
CA ALA A 67 12.31 -5.96 8.11
C ALA A 67 11.97 -7.30 8.79
N PHE A 68 11.58 -8.31 8.01
CA PHE A 68 11.23 -9.63 8.54
C PHE A 68 12.44 -10.55 8.72
N SER A 69 13.38 -10.55 7.78
CA SER A 69 14.55 -11.45 7.81
C SER A 69 15.50 -11.16 8.97
N LYS A 70 15.51 -9.91 9.47
CA LYS A 70 16.26 -9.53 10.69
C LYS A 70 15.84 -10.35 11.92
N ARG A 71 14.58 -10.76 12.01
CA ARG A 71 14.04 -11.52 13.16
C ARG A 71 13.76 -12.98 12.82
N TYR A 72 13.39 -13.27 11.57
CA TYR A 72 12.99 -14.60 11.10
C TYR A 72 13.87 -15.02 9.93
N PRO A 73 14.92 -15.83 10.16
CA PRO A 73 15.90 -16.17 9.12
C PRO A 73 15.34 -16.99 7.95
N LYS A 74 14.20 -17.66 8.14
CA LYS A 74 13.50 -18.47 7.13
C LYS A 74 12.17 -17.85 6.72
N VAL A 75 12.18 -16.59 6.30
CA VAL A 75 10.97 -15.90 5.80
C VAL A 75 10.79 -16.15 4.30
N HIS A 76 9.57 -16.54 3.92
CA HIS A 76 9.16 -16.66 2.53
C HIS A 76 8.15 -15.57 2.19
N PHE A 77 8.44 -14.79 1.16
CA PHE A 77 7.51 -13.82 0.60
C PHE A 77 6.81 -14.43 -0.61
N ALA A 78 5.50 -14.25 -0.69
CA ALA A 78 4.70 -14.62 -1.85
C ALA A 78 4.01 -13.37 -2.39
N TRP A 79 3.97 -13.24 -3.71
CA TRP A 79 3.19 -12.20 -4.37
C TRP A 79 1.75 -12.68 -4.52
N SER A 80 0.79 -11.90 -4.01
CA SER A 80 -0.61 -12.21 -4.22
C SER A 80 -0.98 -11.88 -5.66
N TYR A 81 -1.12 -12.89 -6.51
CA TYR A 81 -1.35 -12.72 -7.95
C TYR A 81 -2.51 -11.76 -8.26
N LYS A 82 -3.54 -11.75 -7.40
CA LYS A 82 -4.71 -10.87 -7.54
C LYS A 82 -4.44 -9.37 -7.48
N THR A 83 -3.30 -8.94 -6.96
CA THR A 83 -2.97 -7.51 -6.84
C THR A 83 -2.46 -6.93 -8.16
N ASN A 84 -1.74 -7.73 -8.94
CA ASN A 84 -1.28 -7.40 -10.29
C ASN A 84 -0.82 -8.70 -10.98
N TYR A 85 -1.39 -8.97 -12.15
CA TYR A 85 -1.16 -10.18 -12.94
C TYR A 85 -0.13 -10.00 -14.06
N LEU A 86 0.39 -8.79 -14.26
CA LEU A 86 1.34 -8.51 -15.34
C LEU A 86 2.60 -9.35 -15.13
N GLN A 87 2.91 -10.20 -16.11
CA GLN A 87 4.09 -11.06 -16.04
C GLN A 87 5.38 -10.24 -15.85
N ALA A 88 5.46 -9.04 -16.43
CA ALA A 88 6.58 -8.12 -16.23
C ALA A 88 6.76 -7.68 -14.76
N VAL A 89 5.68 -7.62 -13.99
CA VAL A 89 5.70 -7.33 -12.55
C VAL A 89 5.98 -8.60 -11.73
N CYS A 90 5.45 -9.76 -12.13
CA CYS A 90 5.57 -10.99 -11.35
C CYS A 90 6.88 -11.77 -11.55
N ARG A 91 7.61 -11.56 -12.66
CA ARG A 91 8.84 -12.31 -13.00
C ARG A 91 10.10 -11.81 -12.25
N SER A 92 9.96 -10.75 -11.46
CA SER A 92 11.05 -10.02 -10.79
C SER A 92 11.68 -10.74 -9.62
#